data_AF-A0A4R2NUY1-F1
#
_entry.id   AF-A0A4R2NUY1-F1
#
_cell.length_a   1.000
_cell.length_b   1.000
_cell.length_c   1.000
_cell.angle_alpha   90.00
_cell.angle_beta   90.00
_cell.angle_gamma   90.00
#
_symmetry.space_group_name_H-M   'P 1'
#
loop_
_entity.id
_entity.type
_entity.pdbx_description
1 polymer ?
#
loop_
_entity_poly.entity_id
_entity_poly.type
_entity_poly.pdbx_seq_one_letter_code
_entity_poly.pdbx_strand_id
1 'polypeptide(L)'
;MFTSLNIIIVYICNMIERLKLILDYYDLTSSNFAEKIDVPRSSISHLLSGRNKPSLDFILKVDKTFEEVSLEWLLYGKGTFPKSSNKETSSPSLFTELPDNTSKTEEIKSKLTTNEHKVPVNELKRLIKVILLYSDGTFDEFEK
;
A
#
# COMPACT_ATOMS: atom_id res chain seq x y z
N MET A 1 4.57 -30.48 2.58
CA MET A 1 4.34 -30.18 1.15
C MET A 1 3.13 -29.25 0.90
N PHE A 2 2.14 -29.20 1.79
CA PHE A 2 0.91 -28.38 1.62
C PHE A 2 1.06 -26.87 1.86
N THR A 3 2.13 -26.41 2.51
CA THR A 3 2.31 -25.00 2.86
C THR A 3 2.69 -24.14 1.65
N SER A 4 3.54 -24.65 0.76
CA SER A 4 4.04 -23.87 -0.39
C SER A 4 2.95 -23.54 -1.42
N LEU A 5 2.00 -24.47 -1.65
CA LEU A 5 0.90 -24.26 -2.61
C LEU A 5 -0.11 -23.22 -2.10
N ASN A 6 -0.44 -23.26 -0.80
CA ASN A 6 -1.34 -22.27 -0.17
C ASN A 6 -0.75 -20.87 -0.21
N ILE A 7 0.56 -20.74 0.04
CA ILE A 7 1.27 -19.46 -0.03
C ILE A 7 1.15 -18.87 -1.44
N ILE A 8 1.43 -19.66 -2.49
CA ILE A 8 1.39 -19.17 -3.87
C ILE A 8 -0.03 -18.70 -4.26
N ILE A 9 -1.07 -19.43 -3.86
CA ILE A 9 -2.46 -19.05 -4.16
C ILE A 9 -2.82 -17.72 -3.47
N VAL A 10 -2.49 -17.57 -2.18
CA VAL A 10 -2.75 -16.33 -1.43
C VAL A 10 -2.02 -15.15 -2.06
N TYR A 11 -0.75 -15.30 -2.44
CA TYR A 11 0.01 -14.24 -3.10
C TYR A 11 -0.64 -13.79 -4.43
N ILE A 12 -1.11 -14.73 -5.24
CA ILE A 12 -1.76 -14.42 -6.52
C ILE A 12 -3.09 -13.70 -6.32
N CYS A 13 -3.93 -14.17 -5.39
CA CYS A 13 -5.20 -13.51 -5.06
C CYS A 13 -4.97 -12.06 -4.62
N ASN A 14 -4.01 -11.83 -3.72
CA ASN A 14 -3.68 -10.49 -3.24
C ASN A 14 -3.16 -9.57 -4.36
N MET A 15 -2.44 -10.11 -5.36
CA MET A 15 -1.94 -9.34 -6.51
C MET A 15 -3.10 -8.98 -7.47
N ILE A 16 -4.04 -9.90 -7.69
CA ILE A 16 -5.24 -9.66 -8.51
C ILE A 16 -6.11 -8.56 -7.88
N GLU A 17 -6.28 -8.55 -6.56
CA GLU A 17 -6.97 -7.47 -5.85
C GLU A 17 -6.30 -6.11 -6.09
N ARG A 18 -4.97 -6.06 -6.02
CA ARG A 18 -4.20 -4.85 -6.33
C ARG A 18 -4.32 -4.41 -7.78
N LEU A 19 -4.41 -5.34 -8.73
CA LEU A 19 -4.73 -5.01 -10.12
C LEU A 19 -6.13 -4.38 -10.24
N LYS A 20 -7.13 -4.89 -9.53
CA LYS A 20 -8.47 -4.28 -9.52
C LYS A 20 -8.43 -2.84 -8.99
N LEU A 21 -7.67 -2.58 -7.92
CA LEU A 21 -7.45 -1.21 -7.42
C LEU A 21 -6.83 -0.29 -8.49
N ILE A 22 -5.91 -0.80 -9.31
CA ILE A 22 -5.33 -0.02 -10.42
C ILE A 22 -6.40 0.28 -11.48
N LEU A 23 -7.23 -0.71 -11.85
CA LEU A 23 -8.32 -0.51 -12.81
C LEU A 23 -9.29 0.57 -12.30
N ASP A 24 -9.70 0.47 -11.03
CA ASP A 24 -10.64 1.41 -10.41
C ASP A 24 -10.03 2.83 -10.31
N TYR A 25 -8.76 2.94 -9.92
CA TYR A 25 -8.08 4.22 -9.76
C TYR A 25 -7.95 5.00 -11.09
N TYR A 26 -7.65 4.31 -12.19
CA TYR A 26 -7.53 4.93 -13.51
C TYR A 26 -8.85 4.93 -14.32
N ASP A 27 -9.97 4.49 -13.72
CA ASP A 27 -11.28 4.32 -14.36
C ASP A 27 -11.20 3.50 -15.68
N LEU A 28 -10.48 2.38 -15.62
CA LEU A 28 -10.22 1.52 -16.77
C LEU A 28 -11.08 0.26 -16.76
N THR A 29 -11.74 0.02 -17.88
CA THR A 29 -12.30 -1.31 -18.16
C THR A 29 -11.17 -2.33 -18.39
N SER A 30 -11.46 -3.63 -18.19
CA SER A 30 -10.47 -4.69 -18.48
C SER A 30 -9.95 -4.66 -19.92
N SER A 31 -10.77 -4.25 -20.88
CA SER A 31 -10.38 -4.10 -22.28
C SER A 31 -9.39 -2.95 -22.47
N ASN A 32 -9.70 -1.77 -21.90
CA ASN A 32 -8.84 -0.59 -22.00
C ASN A 32 -7.51 -0.82 -21.28
N PHE A 33 -7.54 -1.49 -20.12
CA PHE A 33 -6.33 -1.89 -19.41
C PHE A 33 -5.44 -2.79 -20.27
N ALA A 34 -6.02 -3.81 -20.92
CA ALA A 34 -5.28 -4.73 -21.79
C ALA A 34 -4.57 -4.01 -22.94
N GLU A 35 -5.27 -3.07 -23.58
CA GLU A 35 -4.73 -2.25 -24.65
C GLU A 35 -3.60 -1.34 -24.16
N LYS A 36 -3.78 -0.72 -22.99
CA LYS A 36 -2.79 0.22 -22.42
C LYS A 36 -1.46 -0.45 -22.10
N ILE A 37 -1.49 -1.69 -21.61
CA ILE A 37 -0.28 -2.47 -21.30
C ILE A 37 0.15 -3.38 -22.47
N ASP A 38 -0.49 -3.30 -23.63
CA ASP A 38 -0.20 -4.11 -24.82
C ASP A 38 -0.23 -5.63 -24.54
N VAL A 39 -1.36 -6.13 -24.04
CA VAL A 39 -1.61 -7.57 -23.88
C VAL A 39 -2.97 -7.97 -24.44
N PRO A 40 -3.18 -9.25 -24.82
CA PRO A 40 -4.49 -9.72 -25.26
C PRO A 40 -5.57 -9.49 -24.20
N ARG A 41 -6.77 -9.03 -24.59
CA ARG A 41 -7.91 -8.81 -23.68
C ARG A 41 -8.30 -10.08 -22.89
N SER A 42 -8.18 -11.24 -23.53
CA SER A 42 -8.41 -12.54 -22.89
C SER A 42 -7.44 -12.81 -21.73
N SER A 43 -6.21 -12.29 -21.79
CA SER A 43 -5.23 -12.40 -20.71
C SER A 43 -5.71 -11.70 -19.44
N ILE A 44 -6.32 -10.51 -19.56
CA ILE A 44 -6.88 -9.78 -18.41
C ILE A 44 -8.06 -10.54 -17.82
N SER A 45 -9.00 -10.99 -18.66
CA SER A 45 -10.20 -11.70 -18.20
C SER A 45 -9.84 -12.96 -17.40
N HIS A 46 -8.92 -13.79 -17.90
CA HIS A 46 -8.51 -15.02 -17.21
C HIS A 46 -7.65 -14.76 -15.96
N LEU A 47 -6.86 -13.68 -15.95
CA LEU A 47 -6.07 -13.27 -14.80
C LEU A 47 -6.97 -12.79 -13.66
N LEU A 48 -7.91 -11.89 -13.95
CA LEU A 48 -8.84 -11.35 -12.95
C LEU A 48 -9.80 -12.40 -12.39
N SER A 49 -10.07 -13.48 -13.14
CA SER A 49 -10.85 -14.63 -12.66
C SER A 49 -10.04 -15.61 -11.80
N GLY A 50 -8.74 -15.36 -11.55
CA GLY A 50 -7.88 -16.20 -10.72
C GLY A 50 -7.49 -17.55 -11.33
N ARG A 51 -7.78 -17.78 -12.62
CA ARG A 51 -7.45 -19.05 -13.29
C ARG A 51 -6.02 -19.07 -13.82
N ASN A 52 -5.48 -17.91 -14.15
CA ASN A 52 -4.13 -17.77 -14.71
C ASN A 52 -3.21 -16.98 -13.77
N LYS A 53 -1.93 -17.37 -13.77
CA LYS A 53 -0.86 -16.59 -13.17
C LYS A 53 -0.40 -15.51 -14.16
N PRO A 54 -0.07 -14.30 -13.68
CA PRO A 54 0.56 -13.29 -14.52
C PRO A 54 1.94 -13.79 -14.97
N SER A 55 2.33 -13.47 -16.21
CA SER A 55 3.71 -13.68 -16.66
C SER A 55 4.63 -12.56 -16.14
N LEU A 56 5.94 -12.79 -16.17
CA LEU A 56 6.91 -11.74 -15.85
C LEU A 56 6.76 -10.54 -16.82
N ASP A 57 6.59 -10.81 -18.11
CA ASP A 57 6.39 -9.77 -19.13
C ASP A 57 5.16 -8.90 -18.81
N PHE A 58 4.06 -9.51 -18.38
CA PHE A 58 2.87 -8.81 -17.93
C PHE A 58 3.19 -7.84 -16.78
N ILE A 59 3.88 -8.34 -15.75
CA ILE A 59 4.21 -7.54 -14.56
C ILE A 59 5.10 -6.34 -14.95
N LEU A 60 6.09 -6.56 -15.80
CA LEU A 60 6.98 -5.49 -16.27
C LEU A 60 6.24 -4.46 -17.13
N LYS A 61 5.26 -4.89 -17.94
CA LYS A 61 4.40 -3.99 -18.71
C LYS A 61 3.53 -3.11 -17.81
N VAL A 62 2.97 -3.67 -16.73
CA VAL A 62 2.21 -2.90 -15.72
C VAL A 62 3.10 -1.84 -15.06
N ASP A 63 4.28 -2.23 -14.56
CA ASP A 63 5.23 -1.31 -13.91
C ASP A 63 5.66 -0.16 -14.84
N LYS A 64 5.91 -0.45 -16.12
CA LYS A 64 6.25 0.57 -17.12
C LYS A 64 5.10 1.51 -17.50
N THR A 65 3.86 1.03 -17.45
CA THR A 65 2.69 1.76 -17.96
C THR A 65 2.05 2.66 -16.90
N PHE A 66 2.21 2.31 -15.62
CA PHE A 66 1.59 3.01 -14.50
C PHE A 66 2.67 3.45 -13.50
N GLU A 67 3.19 4.67 -13.69
CA GLU A 67 4.32 5.21 -12.91
C GLU A 67 4.05 5.23 -11.39
N GLU A 68 2.79 5.40 -11.00
CA GLU A 68 2.35 5.44 -9.60
C GLU A 68 2.29 4.05 -8.95
N VAL A 69 2.38 2.96 -9.72
CA VAL A 69 2.43 1.58 -9.23
C VAL A 69 3.89 1.22 -8.97
N SER A 70 4.21 0.74 -7.75
CA SER A 70 5.53 0.17 -7.48
C SER A 70 5.48 -1.35 -7.63
N LEU A 71 6.57 -1.93 -8.13
CA LEU A 71 6.69 -3.37 -8.21
C LEU A 71 6.61 -4.05 -6.83
N GLU A 72 7.19 -3.45 -5.79
CA GLU A 72 7.08 -3.94 -4.41
C GLU A 72 5.64 -3.92 -3.89
N TRP A 73 4.89 -2.87 -4.20
CA TRP A 73 3.48 -2.77 -3.82
C TRP A 73 2.64 -3.77 -4.61
N LEU A 74 2.88 -3.91 -5.92
CA LEU A 74 2.13 -4.83 -6.77
C LEU A 74 2.38 -6.30 -6.38
N LEU A 75 3.61 -6.67 -6.05
CA LEU A 75 3.97 -8.06 -5.75
C LEU A 75 3.78 -8.41 -4.27
N TYR A 76 4.31 -7.59 -3.36
CA TYR A 76 4.38 -7.92 -1.93
C TYR A 76 3.44 -7.10 -1.03
N GLY A 77 2.81 -6.06 -1.57
CA GLY A 77 1.89 -5.20 -0.83
C GLY A 77 2.64 -4.22 0.07
N LYS A 78 3.92 -3.99 -0.22
CA LYS A 78 4.79 -3.08 0.52
C LYS A 78 4.77 -1.70 -0.11
N GLY A 79 4.71 -0.66 0.71
CA GLY A 79 4.55 0.72 0.25
C GLY A 79 3.10 1.10 0.04
N THR A 80 2.86 2.16 -0.74
CA THR A 80 1.52 2.70 -1.01
C THR A 80 1.28 2.83 -2.50
N PHE A 81 0.02 2.71 -2.88
CA PHE A 81 -0.49 3.07 -4.20
C PHE A 81 -1.66 4.05 -3.98
N PRO A 82 -1.68 5.19 -4.68
CA PRO A 82 -0.62 5.71 -5.58
C PRO A 82 0.69 6.01 -4.82
N LYS A 83 1.84 5.92 -5.51
CA LYS A 83 3.10 6.45 -4.95
C LYS A 83 2.91 7.94 -4.67
N SER A 84 3.15 8.37 -3.42
CA SER A 84 3.18 9.79 -3.12
C SER A 84 4.33 10.44 -3.89
N SER A 85 4.00 11.24 -4.89
CA SER A 85 4.99 12.09 -5.53
C SER A 85 5.30 13.24 -4.57
N ASN A 86 6.20 13.02 -3.61
CA ASN A 86 7.02 14.13 -3.14
C ASN A 86 7.99 14.50 -4.28
N LYS A 87 7.46 15.04 -5.37
CA LYS A 87 8.18 16.04 -6.13
C LYS A 87 8.21 17.23 -5.18
N GLU A 88 9.31 17.34 -4.43
CA GLU A 88 9.67 18.60 -3.81
C GLU A 88 9.75 19.63 -4.93
N THR A 89 8.65 20.33 -5.14
CA THR A 89 8.67 21.61 -5.82
C THR A 89 9.17 22.56 -4.76
N SER A 90 10.49 22.64 -4.61
CA SER A 90 11.14 23.74 -3.90
C SER A 90 10.79 25.02 -4.66
N SER A 91 9.65 25.61 -4.32
CA SER A 91 9.41 27.00 -4.65
C SER A 91 10.44 27.83 -3.88
N PRO A 92 11.21 28.72 -4.53
CA PRO A 92 12.07 29.63 -3.81
C PRO A 92 11.17 30.69 -3.17
N SER A 93 10.85 30.51 -1.89
CA SER A 93 10.25 31.58 -1.09
C SER A 93 11.30 32.68 -0.91
N LEU A 94 11.08 33.76 -1.64
CA LEU A 94 11.98 34.88 -1.89
C LEU A 94 11.89 35.94 -0.79
N PHE A 95 12.01 35.56 0.48
CA PHE A 95 12.13 36.51 1.59
C PHE A 95 13.12 36.01 2.64
N THR A 96 14.27 36.69 2.69
CA THR A 96 15.20 36.72 3.82
C THR A 96 15.11 38.12 4.44
N GLU A 97 15.36 38.16 5.75
CA GLU A 97 15.82 39.28 6.62
C GLU A 97 14.87 39.54 7.82
N LEU A 98 15.31 39.60 9.09
CA LEU A 98 16.51 39.19 9.85
C LEU A 98 16.07 39.22 11.38
N PRO A 99 16.93 39.19 12.42
CA PRO A 99 16.74 38.41 13.65
C PRO A 99 16.39 39.25 14.90
N ASP A 100 15.95 38.61 15.98
CA ASP A 100 16.22 39.15 17.32
C ASP A 100 16.39 38.05 18.39
N ASN A 101 17.40 38.25 19.23
CA ASN A 101 17.86 37.40 20.30
C ASN A 101 17.56 38.11 21.62
N THR A 102 16.97 37.45 22.61
CA THR A 102 17.40 37.60 24.01
C THR A 102 16.77 36.56 24.95
N SER A 103 17.65 35.92 25.69
CA SER A 103 17.44 34.93 26.75
C SER A 103 16.77 35.49 28.02
N LYS A 104 16.00 34.65 28.74
CA LYS A 104 16.24 34.42 30.19
C LYS A 104 15.60 33.12 30.68
N THR A 105 16.47 32.26 31.20
CA THR A 105 16.23 31.01 31.94
C THR A 105 16.00 31.34 33.42
N GLU A 106 15.18 30.55 34.12
CA GLU A 106 15.49 29.90 35.42
C GLU A 106 14.33 28.96 35.81
N GLU A 107 14.49 27.63 35.72
CA GLU A 107 15.04 26.70 36.73
C GLU A 107 13.95 26.26 37.76
N ILE A 108 13.82 25.03 38.29
CA ILE A 108 14.50 23.72 38.26
C ILE A 108 13.57 22.82 39.11
N LYS A 109 13.30 21.53 38.81
CA LYS A 109 13.94 20.28 39.33
C LYS A 109 12.89 19.17 39.07
N SER A 110 13.17 17.91 38.73
CA SER A 110 14.38 17.08 38.74
C SER A 110 13.97 15.75 38.06
N LYS A 111 14.71 15.28 37.03
CA LYS A 111 15.74 14.21 37.08
C LYS A 111 15.14 12.78 36.99
N LEU A 112 15.60 11.82 36.17
CA LEU A 112 16.81 11.71 35.34
C LEU A 112 16.71 10.45 34.43
N THR A 113 17.26 10.56 33.19
CA THR A 113 18.02 9.57 32.36
C THR A 113 17.45 8.16 32.06
N THR A 114 17.56 7.59 30.85
CA THR A 114 18.75 7.47 29.96
C THR A 114 18.32 7.26 28.49
N ASN A 115 19.20 7.66 27.57
CA ASN A 115 19.12 7.57 26.10
C ASN A 115 18.79 6.17 25.53
N GLU A 116 18.06 6.12 24.40
CA GLU A 116 18.39 5.41 23.13
C GLU A 116 17.11 5.19 22.23
N HIS A 117 17.23 5.64 20.98
CA HIS A 117 16.39 5.48 19.77
C HIS A 117 15.22 4.44 19.76
N LYS A 118 13.94 4.87 19.74
CA LYS A 118 12.78 4.04 19.26
C LYS A 118 11.62 4.87 18.70
N VAL A 119 11.29 4.61 17.43
CA VAL A 119 9.96 4.53 16.77
C VAL A 119 8.79 5.28 17.44
N PRO A 120 8.08 6.20 16.75
CA PRO A 120 6.78 6.66 17.21
C PRO A 120 5.79 5.51 17.12
N VAL A 121 5.38 5.09 18.31
CA VAL A 121 4.50 4.00 18.66
C VAL A 121 3.14 4.13 17.97
N ASN A 122 2.81 3.05 17.25
CA ASN A 122 1.49 2.60 16.81
C ASN A 122 0.34 3.15 17.67
N GLU A 123 -0.53 3.97 17.07
CA GLU A 123 -1.87 4.22 17.59
C GLU A 123 -2.52 2.88 17.95
N LEU A 124 -2.92 2.75 19.22
CA LEU A 124 -3.45 1.52 19.78
C LEU A 124 -4.64 1.06 18.93
N LYS A 125 -4.44 0.00 18.13
CA LYS A 125 -5.52 -0.64 17.36
C LYS A 125 -6.65 -1.01 18.31
N ARG A 126 -7.75 -0.27 18.23
CA ARG A 126 -8.96 -0.52 19.01
C ARG A 126 -9.79 -1.55 18.27
N LEU A 127 -9.97 -2.72 18.88
CA LEU A 127 -10.89 -3.73 18.36
C LEU A 127 -12.32 -3.17 18.46
N ILE A 128 -13.02 -3.11 17.32
CA ILE A 128 -14.42 -2.65 17.25
C ILE A 128 -15.36 -3.86 17.22
N LYS A 129 -15.06 -4.86 16.36
CA LYS A 129 -15.96 -5.99 16.11
C LYS A 129 -15.19 -7.19 15.53
N VAL A 130 -15.63 -8.40 15.88
CA VAL A 130 -15.17 -9.67 15.27
C VAL A 130 -16.38 -10.42 14.74
N ILE A 131 -16.28 -10.92 13.50
CA ILE A 131 -17.29 -11.79 12.88
C ILE A 131 -16.64 -13.14 12.57
N LEU A 132 -17.21 -14.23 13.08
CA LEU A 132 -16.83 -15.61 12.75
C LEU A 132 -17.81 -16.15 11.70
N LEU A 133 -17.32 -16.65 10.56
CA LEU A 133 -18.14 -17.23 9.49
C LEU A 133 -17.93 -18.74 9.42
N TYR A 134 -19.03 -19.50 9.39
CA TYR A 134 -19.01 -20.96 9.32
C TYR A 134 -19.39 -21.46 7.91
N SER A 135 -19.01 -22.70 7.59
CA SER A 135 -19.24 -23.30 6.27
C SER A 135 -20.71 -23.60 5.95
N ASP A 136 -21.57 -23.61 6.97
CA ASP A 136 -23.02 -23.76 6.83
C ASP A 136 -23.73 -22.41 6.58
N GLY A 137 -22.96 -21.31 6.48
CA GLY A 137 -23.47 -19.97 6.27
C GLY A 137 -23.90 -19.26 7.54
N THR A 138 -23.74 -19.86 8.71
CA THR A 138 -23.98 -19.19 10.00
C THR A 138 -22.82 -18.26 10.35
N PHE A 139 -23.08 -17.30 11.26
CA PHE A 139 -22.04 -16.42 11.78
C PHE A 139 -22.27 -16.03 13.24
N ASP A 140 -21.16 -15.77 13.94
CA ASP A 140 -21.17 -15.16 15.28
C ASP A 140 -20.55 -13.78 15.24
N GLU A 141 -21.12 -12.86 16.03
CA GLU A 141 -20.67 -11.48 16.15
C GLU A 141 -20.28 -11.16 17.59
N PHE A 142 -19.09 -10.59 17.75
CA PHE A 142 -18.58 -10.14 19.04
C PHE A 142 -18.21 -8.66 18.97
N GLU A 143 -18.89 -7.87 19.79
CA GLU A 143 -18.52 -6.49 20.12
C GLU A 143 -17.80 -6.47 21.47
N LYS A 144 -16.83 -5.56 21.63
CA LYS A 144 -16.05 -5.45 22.88
C LYS A 144 -16.65 -4.44 23.84
#